data_AF-A0A382QSL5-F1
#
_entry.id   AF-A0A382QSL5-F1
#
_cell.length_a   1.000
_cell.length_b   1.000
_cell.length_c   1.000
_cell.angle_alpha   90.00
_cell.angle_beta   90.00
_cell.angle_gamma   90.00
#
_symmetry.space_group_name_H-M   'P 1'
#
loop_
_entity.id
_entity.type
_entity.pdbx_description
1 polymer ?
#
loop_
_entity_poly.entity_id
_entity_poly.type
_entity_poly.pdbx_seq_one_letter_code
_entity_poly.pdbx_strand_id
1 'polypeptide(L)' 'MDILTSLIIIPALTVLALLFTKGLKNIRVISAIGMTIQLLQTIRLVFIYLSERASGNDSEMILKKSYQWFESINIQYAV' A
#
# COMPACT_ATOMS: atom_id res chain seq x y z
N MET A 1 -0.36 11.13 -2.83
CA MET A 1 -0.69 9.69 -2.86
C MET A 1 -1.02 9.27 -1.45
N ASP A 2 -2.14 8.60 -1.23
CA ASP A 2 -2.49 8.14 0.11
C ASP A 2 -1.55 7.04 0.60
N ILE A 3 -1.27 7.11 1.90
CA ILE A 3 -0.45 6.14 2.63
C ILE A 3 -1.05 4.72 2.56
N LEU A 4 -2.36 4.61 2.31
CA LEU A 4 -3.10 3.35 2.13
C LEU A 4 -3.01 2.85 0.68
N THR A 5 -3.16 3.75 -0.30
CA THR A 5 -3.00 3.41 -1.73
C THR A 5 -1.58 2.98 -2.07
N SER A 6 -0.57 3.46 -1.33
CA SER A 6 0.82 3.02 -1.53
C SER A 6 1.02 1.52 -1.34
N LEU A 7 0.20 0.85 -0.50
CA LEU A 7 0.22 -0.60 -0.33
C LEU A 7 -0.17 -1.37 -1.60
N ILE A 8 -0.91 -0.74 -2.52
CA ILE A 8 -1.30 -1.35 -3.80
C ILE A 8 -0.31 -0.97 -4.90
N ILE A 9 0.24 0.24 -4.83
CA ILE A 9 1.16 0.75 -5.85
C ILE A 9 2.55 0.12 -5.75
N ILE A 10 3.07 -0.11 -4.55
CA ILE A 10 4.40 -0.72 -4.38
C ILE A 10 4.46 -2.15 -4.98
N PRO A 11 3.47 -3.05 -4.75
CA PRO A 11 3.45 -4.35 -5.42
C PRO A 11 3.27 -4.23 -6.94
N ALA A 12 2.42 -3.32 -7.41
CA ALA A 12 2.22 -3.09 -8.83
C ALA A 12 3.52 -2.65 -9.52
N LEU A 13 4.27 -1.72 -8.91
CA LEU A 13 5.59 -1.29 -9.39
C LEU A 13 6.61 -2.43 -9.35
N THR A 14 6.57 -3.27 -8.31
CA THR A 14 7.45 -4.44 -8.21
C THR A 14 7.18 -5.42 -9.36
N VAL A 15 5.91 -5.71 -9.64
CA VAL A 15 5.51 -6.56 -10.77
C VAL A 15 5.94 -5.94 -12.10
N LEU A 16 5.72 -4.64 -12.30
CA LEU A 16 6.18 -3.93 -13.49
C LEU A 16 7.69 -4.07 -13.69
N ALA A 17 8.50 -3.91 -12.63
CA ALA A 17 9.94 -4.12 -12.71
C ALA A 17 10.32 -5.57 -13.07
N LEU A 18 9.60 -6.56 -12.52
CA LEU A 18 9.80 -7.97 -12.83
C LEU A 18 9.52 -8.29 -14.31
N LEU A 19 8.55 -7.64 -14.95
CA LEU A 19 8.24 -7.85 -16.38
C LEU A 19 9.42 -7.55 -17.30
N PHE A 20 10.26 -6.59 -16.94
CA PHE A 20 11.44 -6.20 -17.72
C PHE A 20 12.71 -6.94 -17.30
N THR A 21 12.64 -7.81 -16.29
CA THR A 21 13.80 -8.48 -15.71
C THR A 21 14.03 -9.84 -16.36
N LYS A 22 15.27 -10.07 -16.81
CA LYS A 22 15.71 -11.39 -17.31
C LYS A 22 16.58 -12.09 -16.28
N GLY A 23 16.38 -13.40 -16.14
CA GLY A 23 17.19 -14.27 -15.29
C GLY A 23 16.64 -14.44 -13.87
N LEU A 24 16.65 -15.69 -13.39
CA LEU A 24 16.04 -16.08 -12.12
C LEU A 24 16.65 -15.39 -10.89
N LYS A 25 17.97 -15.16 -10.90
CA LYS A 25 18.67 -14.46 -9.81
C LYS A 25 18.17 -13.02 -9.64
N ASN A 26 18.03 -12.30 -10.74
CA ASN A 26 17.61 -10.90 -10.73
C ASN A 26 16.14 -10.77 -10.29
N ILE A 27 15.28 -11.68 -10.76
CA ILE A 27 13.88 -11.78 -10.33
C ILE A 27 13.78 -11.91 -8.80
N ARG A 28 14.55 -12.83 -8.19
CA ARG A 28 14.53 -13.03 -6.74
C ARG A 28 14.98 -11.79 -5.97
N VAL A 29 16.01 -11.10 -6.44
CA VAL A 29 16.53 -9.88 -5.79
C VAL A 29 15.50 -8.76 -5.86
N ILE A 30 14.91 -8.52 -7.03
CA ILE A 30 13.89 -7.47 -7.21
C ILE A 30 12.67 -7.76 -6.35
N SER A 31 12.20 -9.01 -6.30
CA SER A 31 11.10 -9.41 -5.42
C SER A 31 11.44 -9.18 -3.94
N ALA A 32 12.65 -9.51 -3.50
CA ALA A 32 13.08 -9.29 -2.12
C ALA A 32 13.12 -7.80 -1.75
N ILE A 33 13.62 -6.96 -2.66
CA ILE A 33 13.64 -5.50 -2.47
C ILE A 33 12.21 -4.95 -2.40
N GLY A 34 11.35 -5.31 -3.36
CA GLY A 34 9.96 -4.87 -3.38
C GLY A 34 9.19 -5.24 -2.11
N MET A 35 9.36 -6.49 -1.64
CA MET A 35 8.73 -6.95 -0.40
C MET A 35 9.31 -6.28 0.86
N THR A 36 10.61 -5.95 0.86
CA THR A 36 11.23 -5.20 1.97
C THR A 36 10.65 -3.79 2.07
N ILE A 37 10.51 -3.12 0.92
CA ILE A 37 9.89 -1.78 0.87
C ILE A 37 8.44 -1.85 1.34
N GLN A 38 7.68 -2.86 0.88
CA GLN A 38 6.30 -3.10 1.34
C GLN A 38 6.22 -3.28 2.85
N LEU A 39 7.14 -4.07 3.44
CA LEU A 39 7.18 -4.33 4.87
C LEU A 39 7.44 -3.05 5.67
N LEU A 40 8.42 -2.23 5.25
CA LEU A 40 8.72 -0.95 5.89
C LEU A 40 7.51 0.00 5.86
N GLN A 41 6.77 0.02 4.75
CA GLN A 41 5.56 0.81 4.61
C GLN A 41 4.46 0.34 5.59
N THR A 42 4.26 -0.97 5.72
CA THR A 42 3.31 -1.54 6.69
C THR A 42 3.70 -1.21 8.13
N ILE A 43 4.99 -1.29 8.48
CA ILE A 43 5.48 -0.91 9.82
C ILE A 43 5.16 0.56 10.11
N ARG A 44 5.40 1.46 9.14
CA ARG A 44 5.05 2.87 9.27
C ARG A 44 3.56 3.08 9.51
N LEU A 45 2.69 2.33 8.84
CA LEU A 45 1.23 2.41 9.04
C LEU A 45 0.82 2.00 10.45
N VAL A 46 1.47 0.99 11.04
CA VAL A 46 1.21 0.60 12.43
C VAL A 46 1.52 1.75 13.38
N PHE A 47 2.64 2.44 13.21
CA PHE A 47 2.97 3.60 14.05
C PHE A 47 1.96 4.74 13.91
N ILE A 48 1.48 5.02 12.69
CA ILE A 48 0.43 6.02 12.46
C ILE A 48 -0.85 5.62 13.18
N TYR A 49 -1.29 4.35 13.04
CA TYR A 49 -2.48 3.84 13.71
C TYR A 49 -2.38 3.97 15.24
N LEU A 50 -1.24 3.58 15.83
CA LEU A 50 -1.02 3.68 17.27
C LEU A 50 -0.99 5.14 17.74
N SER A 51 -0.40 6.05 16.95
CA SER A 51 -0.39 7.48 17.25
C SER A 51 -1.80 8.08 17.25
N GLU A 52 -2.63 7.71 16.28
CA GLU A 52 -4.04 8.14 16.21
C GLU A 52 -4.87 7.57 17.37
N ARG A 53 -4.64 6.32 17.77
CA ARG A 53 -5.27 5.77 18.99
C ARG A 53 -4.84 6.53 20.23
N ALA A 54 -3.55 6.86 20.35
CA ALA A 54 -3.01 7.60 21.48
C ALA A 54 -3.51 9.06 21.55
N SER A 55 -3.90 9.66 20.41
CA SER A 55 -4.49 11.00 20.37
C SER A 55 -5.98 11.03 20.76
N GLY A 56 -6.57 9.89 21.11
CA GLY A 56 -7.97 9.77 21.53
C GLY A 56 -8.94 9.48 20.39
N ASN A 57 -8.46 9.00 19.24
CA ASN A 57 -9.34 8.58 18.15
C ASN A 57 -9.92 7.18 18.44
N ASP A 58 -11.17 7.15 18.93
CA ASP A 58 -11.90 5.92 19.24
C ASP A 58 -12.73 5.37 18.06
N SER A 59 -12.51 5.90 16.84
CA SER A 59 -13.21 5.40 15.65
C SER A 59 -12.96 3.90 15.44
N GLU A 60 -14.01 3.17 15.04
CA GLU A 60 -13.92 1.73 14.77
C GLU A 60 -12.87 1.42 13.68
N MET A 61 -12.83 2.26 12.63
CA MET A 61 -11.85 2.18 11.55
C MET A 61 -11.17 3.54 11.35
N ILE A 62 -10.00 3.71 11.96
CA ILE A 62 -9.23 4.96 11.96
C ILE A 62 -8.65 5.29 10.59
N LEU A 63 -7.96 4.31 9.98
CA LEU A 63 -7.29 4.48 8.71
C LEU A 63 -8.24 4.05 7.59
N LYS A 64 -9.10 4.97 7.16
CA LYS A 64 -10.02 4.79 6.04
C LYS A 64 -9.88 5.93 5.05
N LYS A 65 -9.97 5.61 3.77
CA LYS A 65 -10.21 6.59 2.72
C LYS A 65 -11.09 6.02 1.63
N SER A 66 -12.03 6.84 1.16
CA SER A 66 -12.84 6.51 -0.02
C SER A 66 -12.65 7.58 -1.08
N TYR A 67 -12.56 7.14 -2.33
CA TYR A 67 -12.49 7.99 -3.51
C TYR A 67 -13.51 7.52 -4.54
N GLN A 68 -14.34 8.43 -5.05
CA GLN A 68 -15.28 8.11 -6.13
C GLN A 68 -14.48 7.91 -7.43
N TRP A 69 -14.41 6.67 -7.91
CA TRP A 69 -13.62 6.33 -9.09
C TRP A 69 -14.43 6.55 -10.38
N PHE A 70 -15.66 6.03 -10.43
CA PHE A 70 -16.56 6.23 -11.56
C PHE A 70 -17.97 6.54 -11.06
N GLU A 71 -18.37 7.80 -11.20
CA GLU A 71 -19.67 8.29 -10.72
C GLU A 71 -20.84 7.67 -11.47
N SER A 72 -20.74 7.58 -12.80
CA SER A 72 -21.82 7.07 -13.66
C SER A 72 -22.26 5.64 -13.36
N ILE A 73 -21.38 4.83 -12.77
CA ILE A 73 -21.62 3.42 -12.42
C ILE A 73 -21.41 3.15 -10.93
N ASN A 74 -21.37 4.21 -10.10
CA ASN A 74 -21.23 4.13 -8.64
C ASN A 74 -20.04 3.28 -8.15
N ILE A 75 -18.89 3.32 -8.84
CA ILE A 75 -17.68 2.63 -8.37
C ILE A 75 -16.90 3.54 -7.42
N GLN A 76 -16.70 3.04 -6.20
CA GLN A 76 -15.88 3.67 -5.17
C GLN A 76 -14.63 2.86 -4.91
N TYR A 77 -13.51 3.54 -4.82
CA TYR A 77 -12.26 3.01 -4.33
C TYR A 77 -12.17 3.32 -2.83
N ALA A 78 -12.55 2.35 -2.01
CA ALA A 78 -12.45 2.44 -0.56
C ALA A 78 -11.29 1.57 -0.05
N VAL A 79 -10.44 2.14 0.81
CA VAL A 79 -9.29 1.49 1.46
C VAL A 79 -9.30 1.80 2.94
#